data_AF-A0A970QUD6-F1
#
_entry.id   AF-A0A970QUD6-F1
#
_cell.length_a   1.000
_cell.length_b   1.000
_cell.length_c   1.000
_cell.angle_alpha   90.00
_cell.angle_beta   90.00
_cell.angle_gamma   90.00
#
_symmetry.space_group_name_H-M   'P 1'
#
loop_
_entity.id
_entity.type
_entity.pdbx_description
1 polymer ?
#
loop_
_entity_poly.entity_id
_entity_poly.type
_entity_poly.pdbx_seq_one_letter_code
_entity_poly.pdbx_strand_id
1 'polypeptide(L)'
;MFVYTVKSSKLKLIVLILLVAAAVIATIYVSGNDTPAAQDGAISLKAGNEQERLAFFSQFGWDVDEEPIEVAEIIIPSEFDEVYGKYNEIQTKQNLDLSLYCGKRAKRWTYAVKNYPGYEAKPNYIQANILVYEGMVIGGDICSIEINGFMHGFDFPESRESLTETQTTETVSAVETAAAA
;
A
#
# COMPACT_ATOMS: atom_id res chain seq x y z
N MET A 1 10.70 -43.74 51.80
CA MET A 1 11.28 -42.72 50.92
C MET A 1 11.57 -43.41 49.58
N PHE A 2 10.80 -43.13 48.52
CA PHE A 2 10.92 -43.87 47.25
C PHE A 2 12.03 -43.28 46.37
N VAL A 3 12.97 -44.14 46.01
CA VAL A 3 13.98 -43.96 44.98
C VAL A 3 13.31 -44.04 43.60
N TYR A 4 13.74 -43.21 42.66
CA TYR A 4 13.60 -43.52 41.24
C TYR A 4 14.99 -43.55 40.59
N THR A 5 15.56 -44.75 40.47
CA THR A 5 16.75 -45.00 39.66
C THR A 5 16.30 -45.06 38.21
N VAL A 6 16.40 -43.95 37.50
CA VAL A 6 16.06 -43.87 36.08
C VAL A 6 17.23 -44.44 35.27
N LYS A 7 17.01 -45.61 34.65
CA LYS A 7 17.95 -46.26 33.72
C LYS A 7 18.34 -45.26 32.62
N SER A 8 19.63 -45.03 32.38
CA SER A 8 20.13 -43.94 31.50
C SER A 8 19.54 -43.90 30.09
N SER A 9 18.94 -44.98 29.57
CA SER A 9 18.21 -44.97 28.31
C SER A 9 16.92 -44.14 28.36
N LYS A 10 16.22 -44.15 29.50
CA LYS A 10 15.00 -43.35 29.73
C LYS A 10 15.34 -41.87 29.95
N LEU A 11 16.50 -41.60 30.56
CA LEU A 11 16.99 -40.24 30.77
C LEU A 11 17.40 -39.58 29.43
N LYS A 12 18.06 -40.33 28.54
CA LYS A 12 18.31 -39.89 27.14
C LYS A 12 17.03 -39.60 26.36
N LEU A 13 15.98 -40.40 26.57
CA LEU A 13 14.69 -40.22 25.90
C LEU A 13 13.94 -38.98 26.40
N ILE A 14 13.98 -38.70 27.70
CA ILE A 14 13.40 -37.46 28.28
C ILE A 14 14.14 -36.22 27.79
N VAL A 15 15.48 -36.26 27.73
CA VAL A 15 16.30 -35.17 27.19
C VAL A 15 15.99 -34.93 25.71
N LEU A 16 15.81 -35.99 24.92
CA LEU A 16 15.45 -35.87 23.51
C LEU A 16 14.06 -35.22 23.33
N ILE A 17 13.06 -35.62 24.13
CA ILE A 17 11.71 -35.04 24.08
C ILE A 17 11.73 -33.56 24.46
N LEU A 18 12.49 -33.18 25.50
CA LEU A 18 12.66 -31.78 25.88
C LEU A 18 13.35 -30.96 24.79
N LEU A 19 14.32 -31.54 24.08
CA LEU A 19 14.99 -30.90 22.95
C LEU A 19 14.04 -30.66 21.78
N VAL A 20 13.20 -31.65 21.46
CA VAL A 20 12.18 -31.50 20.41
C VAL A 20 11.11 -30.49 20.81
N ALA A 21 10.65 -30.50 22.06
CA ALA A 21 9.69 -29.50 22.55
C ALA A 21 10.28 -28.09 22.52
N ALA A 22 11.54 -27.91 22.93
CA ALA A 22 12.24 -26.64 22.84
C ALA A 22 12.42 -26.18 21.39
N ALA A 23 12.70 -27.10 20.46
CA ALA A 23 12.79 -26.80 19.03
C ALA A 23 11.44 -26.36 18.45
N VAL A 24 10.33 -27.00 18.85
CA VAL A 24 8.97 -26.62 18.44
C VAL A 24 8.57 -25.26 19.02
N ILE A 25 8.91 -24.99 20.28
CA ILE A 25 8.66 -23.67 20.89
C ILE A 25 9.52 -22.61 20.20
N ALA A 26 10.78 -22.91 19.86
CA ALA A 26 11.65 -22.00 19.12
C ALA A 26 11.15 -21.75 17.70
N THR A 27 10.61 -22.75 16.98
CA THR A 27 10.02 -22.53 15.65
C THR A 27 8.74 -21.71 15.72
N ILE A 28 7.92 -21.90 16.77
CA ILE A 28 6.73 -21.06 17.01
C ILE A 28 7.16 -19.63 17.36
N TYR A 29 8.22 -19.43 18.15
CA TYR A 29 8.73 -18.09 18.49
C TYR A 29 9.38 -17.40 17.28
N VAL A 30 10.09 -18.15 16.43
CA VAL A 30 10.68 -17.65 15.18
C VAL A 30 9.60 -17.35 14.12
N SER A 31 8.47 -18.07 14.14
CA SER A 31 7.34 -17.80 13.23
C SER A 31 6.35 -16.76 13.79
N GLY A 32 6.35 -16.52 15.10
CA GLY A 32 5.53 -15.50 15.77
C GLY A 32 6.24 -14.15 15.92
N ASN A 33 7.56 -14.14 15.71
CA ASN A 33 8.28 -12.93 15.34
C ASN A 33 8.24 -12.83 13.82
N ASP A 34 7.16 -12.26 13.29
CA ASP A 34 7.25 -11.41 12.11
C ASP A 34 8.27 -10.32 12.45
N THR A 35 9.53 -10.71 12.32
CA THR A 35 10.62 -9.78 12.16
C THR A 35 10.17 -8.94 10.98
N PRO A 36 10.05 -7.61 11.10
CA PRO A 36 10.01 -6.80 9.91
C PRO A 36 11.28 -7.20 9.20
N ALA A 37 11.12 -7.98 8.11
CA ALA A 37 12.17 -8.14 7.14
C ALA A 37 12.64 -6.71 6.93
N ALA A 38 13.90 -6.45 7.29
CA ALA A 38 14.50 -5.15 7.03
C ALA A 38 14.14 -4.86 5.58
N GLN A 39 13.20 -3.94 5.39
CA GLN A 39 12.81 -3.49 4.07
C GLN A 39 14.11 -2.89 3.56
N ASP A 40 14.83 -3.64 2.74
CA ASP A 40 15.51 -3.03 1.63
C ASP A 40 14.48 -2.02 1.08
N GLY A 41 14.80 -0.72 1.10
CA GLY A 41 13.84 0.39 1.01
C GLY A 41 13.02 0.46 -0.30
N ALA A 42 12.95 -0.65 -1.03
CA ALA A 42 12.07 -0.90 -2.15
C ALA A 42 10.62 -1.10 -1.67
N ILE A 43 9.75 -0.27 -2.23
CA ILE A 43 8.29 -0.39 -2.11
C ILE A 43 7.84 -1.72 -2.72
N SER A 44 7.13 -2.55 -1.95
CA SER A 44 6.47 -3.75 -2.46
C SER A 44 5.21 -3.35 -3.23
N LEU A 45 5.12 -3.75 -4.49
CA LEU A 45 3.96 -3.50 -5.36
C LEU A 45 2.93 -4.64 -5.37
N LYS A 46 3.05 -5.65 -4.50
CA LYS A 46 2.12 -6.79 -4.49
C LYS A 46 0.72 -6.37 -4.01
N ALA A 47 -0.32 -6.90 -4.66
CA ALA A 47 -1.73 -6.59 -4.40
C ALA A 47 -2.68 -7.73 -4.83
N GLY A 48 -2.19 -8.98 -4.89
CA GLY A 48 -2.94 -10.14 -5.35
C GLY A 48 -4.02 -10.60 -4.37
N ASN A 49 -3.82 -10.35 -3.08
CA ASN A 49 -4.79 -10.61 -2.01
C ASN A 49 -5.05 -9.34 -1.17
N GLU A 50 -6.00 -9.43 -0.25
CA GLU A 50 -6.41 -8.30 0.59
C GLU A 50 -5.29 -7.82 1.51
N GLN A 51 -4.58 -8.74 2.15
CA GLN A 51 -3.48 -8.44 3.06
C GLN A 51 -2.36 -7.69 2.34
N GLU A 52 -2.05 -8.09 1.10
CA GLU A 52 -1.07 -7.40 0.25
C GLU A 52 -1.53 -5.98 -0.13
N ARG A 53 -2.82 -5.78 -0.42
CA ARG A 53 -3.35 -4.43 -0.72
C ARG A 53 -3.30 -3.51 0.49
N LEU A 54 -3.64 -4.01 1.67
CA LEU A 54 -3.54 -3.24 2.91
C LEU A 54 -2.08 -2.94 3.27
N ALA A 55 -1.21 -3.93 3.14
CA ALA A 55 0.23 -3.76 3.33
C ALA A 55 0.80 -2.73 2.35
N PHE A 56 0.32 -2.69 1.10
CA PHE A 56 0.75 -1.70 0.12
C PHE A 56 0.59 -0.26 0.65
N PHE A 57 -0.60 0.10 1.14
CA PHE A 57 -0.88 1.41 1.70
C PHE A 57 -0.11 1.71 2.98
N SER A 58 0.05 0.71 3.85
CA SER A 58 0.78 0.86 5.11
C SER A 58 2.25 1.23 4.91
N GLN A 59 2.87 0.88 3.78
CA GLN A 59 4.25 1.28 3.45
C GLN A 59 4.42 2.80 3.32
N PHE A 60 3.34 3.49 2.96
CA PHE A 60 3.28 4.94 2.84
C PHE A 60 2.67 5.60 4.07
N GLY A 61 2.37 4.85 5.15
CA GLY A 61 1.76 5.40 6.36
C GLY A 61 0.24 5.63 6.27
N TRP A 62 -0.43 5.16 5.22
CA TRP A 62 -1.89 5.24 5.11
C TRP A 62 -2.58 4.15 5.94
N ASP A 63 -3.60 4.56 6.70
CA ASP A 63 -4.56 3.68 7.36
C ASP A 63 -5.86 3.72 6.56
N VAL A 64 -6.27 2.56 6.05
CA VAL A 64 -7.47 2.39 5.22
C VAL A 64 -8.40 1.33 5.78
N ASP A 65 -9.67 1.39 5.42
CA ASP A 65 -10.61 0.34 5.78
C ASP A 65 -10.24 -1.01 5.14
N GLU A 66 -10.52 -2.11 5.85
CA GLU A 66 -10.21 -3.45 5.35
C GLU A 66 -11.05 -3.81 4.12
N GLU A 67 -12.33 -3.44 4.16
CA GLU A 67 -13.26 -3.64 3.05
C GLU A 67 -13.14 -2.48 2.04
N PRO A 68 -12.95 -2.77 0.75
CA PRO A 68 -12.98 -1.74 -0.28
C PRO A 68 -14.39 -1.19 -0.44
N ILE A 69 -14.49 0.12 -0.63
CA ILE A 69 -15.74 0.81 -1.01
C ILE A 69 -16.21 0.33 -2.38
N GLU A 70 -15.28 0.19 -3.32
CA GLU A 70 -15.57 -0.19 -4.70
C GLU A 70 -14.47 -1.08 -5.26
N VAL A 71 -14.88 -2.05 -6.08
CA VAL A 71 -13.99 -2.85 -6.93
C VAL A 71 -14.53 -2.80 -8.34
N ALA A 72 -13.77 -2.18 -9.25
CA ALA A 72 -14.19 -1.97 -10.63
C ALA A 72 -13.17 -2.56 -11.60
N GLU A 73 -13.64 -3.16 -12.69
CA GLU A 73 -12.79 -3.59 -13.78
C GLU A 73 -12.66 -2.46 -14.80
N ILE A 74 -11.44 -2.03 -15.07
CA ILE A 74 -11.15 -0.92 -15.97
C ILE A 74 -10.28 -1.38 -17.13
N ILE A 75 -10.32 -0.62 -18.22
CA ILE A 75 -9.41 -0.80 -19.35
C ILE A 75 -8.53 0.45 -19.40
N ILE A 76 -7.22 0.25 -19.31
CA ILE A 76 -6.26 1.32 -19.56
C ILE A 76 -6.39 1.71 -21.05
N PRO A 77 -6.66 2.97 -21.39
CA PRO A 77 -6.83 3.39 -22.78
C PRO A 77 -5.64 2.98 -23.65
N SER A 78 -5.88 2.67 -24.92
CA SER A 78 -4.80 2.35 -25.86
C SER A 78 -3.98 3.58 -26.25
N GLU A 79 -4.59 4.76 -26.16
CA GLU A 79 -3.98 6.06 -26.40
C GLU A 79 -4.39 7.00 -25.26
N PHE A 80 -3.45 7.81 -24.76
CA PHE A 80 -3.73 8.74 -23.67
C PHE A 80 -4.12 10.10 -24.26
N ASP A 81 -5.32 10.55 -23.90
CA ASP A 81 -5.73 11.93 -24.10
C ASP A 81 -5.07 12.83 -23.04
N GLU A 82 -5.37 14.13 -23.08
CA GLU A 82 -4.80 15.08 -22.13
C GLU A 82 -5.14 14.72 -20.66
N VAL A 83 -6.33 14.19 -20.42
CA VAL A 83 -6.80 13.86 -19.07
C VAL A 83 -6.06 12.64 -18.52
N TYR A 84 -5.97 11.57 -19.31
CA TYR A 84 -5.25 10.37 -18.92
C TYR A 84 -3.75 10.59 -18.88
N GLY A 85 -3.22 11.48 -19.74
CA GLY A 85 -1.84 11.94 -19.70
C GLY A 85 -1.49 12.58 -18.36
N LYS A 86 -2.28 13.55 -17.90
CA LYS A 86 -2.11 14.19 -16.58
C LYS A 86 -2.23 13.19 -15.43
N TYR A 87 -3.15 12.24 -15.54
CA TYR A 87 -3.22 11.16 -14.55
C TYR A 87 -1.95 10.32 -14.53
N ASN A 88 -1.42 9.94 -15.71
CA ASN A 88 -0.18 9.18 -15.81
C ASN A 88 1.05 9.95 -15.31
N GLU A 89 1.06 11.29 -15.38
CA GLU A 89 2.13 12.11 -14.80
C GLU A 89 2.22 11.91 -13.28
N ILE A 90 1.06 11.86 -12.58
CA ILE A 90 1.00 11.53 -11.14
C ILE A 90 1.55 10.12 -10.91
N GLN A 91 1.22 9.17 -11.78
CA GLN A 91 1.67 7.78 -11.63
C GLN A 91 3.17 7.62 -11.89
N THR A 92 3.71 8.34 -12.87
CA THR A 92 5.13 8.30 -13.23
C THR A 92 6.00 8.89 -12.13
N LYS A 93 5.54 9.94 -11.43
CA LYS A 93 6.20 10.48 -10.22
C LYS A 93 6.34 9.42 -9.11
N GLN A 94 5.46 8.42 -9.11
CA GLN A 94 5.47 7.28 -8.17
C GLN A 94 6.19 6.05 -8.74
N ASN A 95 6.86 6.18 -9.89
CA ASN A 95 7.47 5.08 -10.66
C ASN A 95 6.48 4.02 -11.17
N LEU A 96 5.23 4.43 -11.45
CA LEU A 96 4.14 3.57 -11.92
C LEU A 96 3.64 4.03 -13.30
N ASP A 97 4.45 3.88 -14.35
CA ASP A 97 4.06 4.34 -15.70
C ASP A 97 2.95 3.46 -16.33
N LEU A 98 1.74 4.02 -16.45
CA LEU A 98 0.57 3.36 -17.03
C LEU A 98 0.69 3.17 -18.55
N SER A 99 1.56 3.90 -19.23
CA SER A 99 1.75 3.77 -20.68
C SER A 99 2.23 2.36 -21.07
N LEU A 100 2.89 1.66 -20.14
CA LEU A 100 3.33 0.27 -20.29
C LEU A 100 2.16 -0.73 -20.29
N TYR A 101 0.99 -0.29 -19.86
CA TYR A 101 -0.21 -1.10 -19.69
C TYR A 101 -1.36 -0.67 -20.61
N CYS A 102 -1.09 0.12 -21.66
CA CYS A 102 -2.09 0.54 -22.64
C CYS A 102 -2.88 -0.65 -23.23
N GLY A 103 -4.21 -0.52 -23.27
CA GLY A 103 -5.13 -1.57 -23.73
C GLY A 103 -5.27 -2.77 -22.79
N LYS A 104 -4.61 -2.77 -21.62
CA LYS A 104 -4.74 -3.85 -20.63
C LYS A 104 -5.96 -3.62 -19.74
N ARG A 105 -6.48 -4.74 -19.25
CA ARG A 105 -7.61 -4.79 -18.31
C ARG A 105 -7.06 -4.92 -16.90
N ALA A 106 -7.35 -3.95 -16.04
CA ALA A 106 -6.91 -3.89 -14.65
C ALA A 106 -8.11 -3.83 -13.72
N LYS A 107 -7.88 -4.04 -12.42
CA LYS A 107 -8.90 -3.84 -11.38
C LYS A 107 -8.56 -2.61 -10.56
N ARG A 108 -9.48 -1.66 -10.47
CA ARG A 108 -9.41 -0.57 -9.50
C ARG A 108 -10.03 -1.04 -8.19
N TRP A 109 -9.28 -0.88 -7.11
CA TRP A 109 -9.77 -1.03 -5.75
C TRP A 109 -9.77 0.33 -5.09
N THR A 110 -10.90 0.70 -4.48
CA THR A 110 -11.09 1.97 -3.79
C THR A 110 -11.34 1.70 -2.32
N TYR A 111 -10.57 2.34 -1.45
CA TYR A 111 -10.62 2.18 -0.01
C TYR A 111 -10.89 3.51 0.68
N ALA A 112 -11.57 3.49 1.83
CA ALA A 112 -11.73 4.67 2.67
C ALA A 112 -10.43 4.93 3.44
N VAL A 113 -9.93 6.16 3.44
CA VAL A 113 -8.76 6.56 4.24
C VAL A 113 -9.21 7.12 5.60
N LYS A 114 -8.57 6.66 6.68
CA LYS A 114 -8.93 7.02 8.06
C LYS A 114 -8.06 8.11 8.67
N ASN A 115 -6.83 8.26 8.19
CA ASN A 115 -5.80 9.08 8.82
C ASN A 115 -5.31 10.26 7.97
N TYR A 116 -6.12 10.73 7.01
CA TYR A 116 -5.73 11.88 6.20
C TYR A 116 -5.73 13.18 7.02
N PRO A 117 -4.61 13.93 7.09
CA PRO A 117 -4.52 15.15 7.91
C PRO A 117 -5.55 16.23 7.54
N GLY A 118 -6.27 16.74 8.54
CA GLY A 118 -7.29 17.76 8.36
C GLY A 118 -8.65 17.25 7.84
N TYR A 119 -8.84 15.93 7.79
CA TYR A 119 -10.08 15.26 7.42
C TYR A 119 -10.62 14.33 8.54
N GLU A 120 -10.09 14.42 9.75
CA GLU A 120 -10.41 13.55 10.90
C GLU A 120 -11.89 13.62 11.29
N ALA A 121 -12.54 14.77 11.07
CA ALA A 121 -13.97 14.97 11.35
C ALA A 121 -14.90 14.54 10.19
N LYS A 122 -14.35 14.08 9.06
CA LYS A 122 -15.09 13.74 7.84
C LYS A 122 -14.69 12.33 7.37
N PRO A 123 -15.17 11.27 8.04
CA PRO A 123 -14.85 9.90 7.63
C PRO A 123 -15.36 9.63 6.21
N ASN A 124 -14.64 8.80 5.45
CA ASN A 124 -14.95 8.36 4.08
C ASN A 124 -14.94 9.44 2.99
N TYR A 125 -14.48 10.67 3.30
CA TYR A 125 -14.32 11.72 2.30
C TYR A 125 -13.05 11.56 1.46
N ILE A 126 -12.02 10.95 2.04
CA ILE A 126 -10.78 10.65 1.37
C ILE A 126 -10.78 9.18 0.99
N GLN A 127 -10.41 8.92 -0.27
CA GLN A 127 -10.34 7.58 -0.83
C GLN A 127 -8.93 7.31 -1.35
N ALA A 128 -8.50 6.06 -1.18
CA ALA A 128 -7.27 5.55 -1.75
C ALA A 128 -7.61 4.56 -2.86
N ASN A 129 -7.12 4.83 -4.06
CA ASN A 129 -7.31 4.01 -5.24
C ASN A 129 -6.01 3.29 -5.57
N ILE A 130 -6.09 2.01 -5.89
CA ILE A 130 -5.00 1.26 -6.54
C ILE A 130 -5.52 0.55 -7.78
N LEU A 131 -4.73 0.61 -8.85
CA LEU A 131 -4.93 -0.12 -10.08
C LEU A 131 -4.06 -1.37 -10.04
N VAL A 132 -4.68 -2.53 -10.11
CA VAL A 132 -4.03 -3.83 -9.98
C VAL A 132 -4.10 -4.60 -11.30
N TYR A 133 -2.94 -4.96 -11.83
CA TYR A 133 -2.78 -5.82 -13.01
C TYR A 133 -1.89 -7.00 -12.64
N GLU A 134 -2.34 -8.22 -12.93
CA GLU A 134 -1.60 -9.47 -12.61
C GLU A 134 -1.15 -9.57 -11.14
N GLY A 135 -1.94 -9.03 -10.21
CA GLY A 135 -1.65 -9.04 -8.78
C GLY A 135 -0.61 -8.01 -8.33
N MET A 136 -0.25 -7.06 -9.19
CA MET A 136 0.70 -5.98 -8.91
C MET A 136 0.01 -4.63 -9.05
N VAL A 137 0.36 -3.68 -8.18
CA VAL A 137 -0.04 -2.27 -8.31
C VAL A 137 0.72 -1.66 -9.48
N ILE A 138 -0.04 -1.10 -10.42
CA ILE A 138 0.47 -0.44 -11.63
C ILE A 138 0.17 1.05 -11.65
N GLY A 139 -0.58 1.56 -10.67
CA GLY A 139 -0.95 2.96 -10.51
C GLY A 139 -1.95 3.14 -9.38
N GLY A 140 -2.28 4.38 -9.06
CA GLY A 140 -3.30 4.77 -8.10
C GLY A 140 -3.07 6.15 -7.50
N ASP A 141 -3.94 6.52 -6.58
CA ASP A 141 -4.02 7.89 -6.07
C ASP A 141 -4.73 7.95 -4.72
N ILE A 142 -4.51 9.06 -4.01
CA ILE A 142 -5.30 9.49 -2.88
C ILE A 142 -6.12 10.70 -3.34
N CYS A 143 -7.44 10.63 -3.19
CA CYS A 143 -8.33 11.70 -3.64
C CYS A 143 -9.47 12.03 -2.66
N SER A 144 -9.98 13.25 -2.77
CA SER A 144 -11.17 13.71 -2.06
C SER A 144 -12.39 13.67 -2.98
N ILE A 145 -13.54 13.23 -2.45
CA ILE A 145 -14.83 13.21 -3.16
C ILE A 145 -15.55 14.57 -3.17
N GLU A 146 -14.93 15.62 -2.61
CA GLU A 146 -15.50 16.97 -2.60
C GLU A 146 -15.49 17.59 -4.01
N ILE A 147 -16.42 18.52 -4.27
CA ILE A 147 -16.54 19.21 -5.59
C ILE A 147 -15.24 19.94 -5.98
N ASN A 148 -14.55 20.50 -4.99
CA ASN A 148 -13.21 21.09 -5.13
C ASN A 148 -12.17 20.20 -4.45
N GLY A 149 -12.31 18.89 -4.66
CA GLY A 149 -11.41 17.88 -4.14
C GLY A 149 -10.02 17.99 -4.77
N PHE A 150 -9.16 17.08 -4.35
CA PHE A 150 -7.80 16.97 -4.84
C PHE A 150 -7.51 15.52 -5.19
N MET A 151 -6.42 15.32 -5.92
CA MET A 151 -5.85 14.01 -6.22
C MET A 151 -4.33 14.14 -6.15
N HIS A 152 -3.68 13.21 -5.48
CA HIS A 152 -2.22 13.11 -5.45
C HIS A 152 -1.76 11.65 -5.36
N GLY A 153 -0.46 11.42 -5.43
CA GLY A 153 0.12 10.08 -5.28
C GLY A 153 0.08 9.55 -3.85
N PHE A 154 0.74 8.42 -3.59
CA PHE A 154 0.73 7.75 -2.29
C PHE A 154 1.59 8.42 -1.22
N ASP A 155 2.37 9.46 -1.53
CA ASP A 155 3.15 10.14 -0.50
C ASP A 155 2.24 10.73 0.58
N PHE A 156 2.59 10.46 1.84
CA PHE A 156 1.85 10.95 2.99
C PHE A 156 2.13 12.45 3.20
N PRO A 157 1.10 13.31 3.25
CA PRO A 157 1.32 14.73 3.48
C PRO A 157 1.63 14.99 4.95
N GLU A 158 2.75 15.66 5.22
CA GLU A 158 3.15 16.08 6.57
C GLU A 158 2.22 17.16 7.16
N SER A 159 1.56 17.97 6.32
CA SER A 159 0.57 18.98 6.73
C SER A 159 -0.33 19.40 5.57
N ARG A 160 -1.49 20.02 5.87
CA ARG A 160 -2.40 20.55 4.84
C ARG A 160 -1.76 21.66 3.99
N GLU A 161 -0.70 22.31 4.47
CA GLU A 161 -0.06 23.45 3.80
C GLU A 161 0.83 23.02 2.63
N SER A 162 1.48 21.86 2.71
CA SER A 162 2.28 21.31 1.59
C SER A 162 1.42 20.91 0.38
N LEU A 163 0.12 20.71 0.58
CA LEU A 163 -0.86 20.40 -0.47
C LEU A 163 -1.11 21.58 -1.42
N THR A 164 -0.88 22.81 -0.96
CA THR A 164 -1.14 24.05 -1.70
C THR A 164 0.02 24.43 -2.64
N GLU A 165 1.27 24.13 -2.28
CA GLU A 165 2.44 24.48 -3.10
C GLU A 165 2.59 23.58 -4.33
N THR A 166 2.29 22.29 -4.22
CA THR A 166 2.37 21.35 -5.35
C THR A 166 1.31 21.65 -6.43
N GLN A 167 0.13 22.16 -6.05
CA GLN A 167 -0.91 22.58 -7.01
C GLN A 167 -0.69 24.00 -7.57
N THR A 168 -0.08 24.91 -6.81
CA THR A 168 0.16 26.29 -7.28
C THR A 168 1.29 26.35 -8.30
N THR A 169 2.33 25.51 -8.17
CA THR A 169 3.49 25.57 -9.07
C THR A 169 3.16 25.11 -10.51
N GLU A 170 2.27 24.13 -10.68
CA GLU A 170 1.82 23.69 -12.03
C GLU A 170 0.82 24.68 -12.66
N THR A 171 -0.01 25.36 -11.84
CA THR A 171 -1.01 26.32 -12.35
C THR A 171 -0.38 27.66 -12.77
N VAL A 172 0.66 28.13 -12.09
CA VAL A 172 1.32 29.40 -12.46
C VAL A 172 2.16 29.24 -13.75
N SER A 173 2.76 28.07 -13.98
CA SER A 173 3.53 27.79 -15.21
C SER A 173 2.65 27.69 -16.47
N ALA A 174 1.44 27.14 -16.34
CA ALA A 174 0.50 27.04 -17.46
C ALA A 174 -0.11 28.40 -17.87
N VAL A 175 -0.24 29.35 -16.94
CA VAL A 175 -0.82 30.67 -17.22
C VAL A 175 0.20 31.63 -17.81
N GLU A 176 1.49 31.52 -17.44
CA GLU A 176 2.53 32.42 -17.97
C GLU A 176 2.88 32.16 -19.45
N THR A 177 2.61 30.95 -19.96
CA THR A 177 2.83 30.61 -21.37
C THR A 177 1.65 31.03 -22.27
N ALA A 178 0.44 31.24 -21.73
CA ALA A 178 -0.73 31.68 -22.49
C ALA A 178 -0.86 33.22 -22.60
N ALA A 179 -0.10 33.98 -21.80
CA ALA A 179 -0.14 35.45 -21.82
C ALA A 179 0.92 36.09 -22.75
N ALA A 180 1.74 35.29 -23.43
CA ALA A 180 2.84 35.74 -24.29
C ALA A 180 2.65 35.42 -25.79
N ALA A 181 1.44 35.03 -26.22
CA ALA A 181 1.10 34.76 -27.63
C ALA A 181 0.06 35.76 -28.16
#